data_AF-A0A7J9ZZJ4-F1
#
_entry.id   AF-A0A7J9ZZJ4-F1
#
_cell.length_a   1.000
_cell.length_b   1.000
_cell.length_c   1.000
_cell.angle_alpha   90.00
_cell.angle_beta   90.00
_cell.angle_gamma   90.00
#
_symmetry.space_group_name_H-M   'P 1'
#
loop_
_entity.id
_entity.type
_entity.pdbx_description
1 polymer ?
#
loop_
_entity_poly.entity_id
_entity_poly.type
_entity_poly.pdbx_seq_one_letter_code
_entity_poly.pdbx_strand_id
1 'polypeptide(L)'
;MNCAEMREILPAYARDAERSLEARRHLSRCEDCRAELRRYETMLGGLSEMRAQTAGEVPAGLLASLVEIPNRETTIDVMKAHLARNRKVYAGAAAALVGVAGAAVGAVALRSRGRGKSRWAIA
;
A
#
# COMPACT_ATOMS: atom_id res chain seq x y z
N MET A 1 -43.23 -4.48 -2.16
CA MET A 1 -42.14 -4.44 -1.16
C MET A 1 -42.67 -4.59 0.26
N ASN A 2 -42.11 -5.53 1.01
CA ASN A 2 -42.36 -5.73 2.44
C ASN A 2 -41.34 -4.96 3.32
N CYS A 3 -41.55 -4.94 4.64
CA CYS A 3 -40.65 -4.23 5.57
C CYS A 3 -39.24 -4.84 5.65
N ALA A 4 -39.08 -6.15 5.45
CA ALA A 4 -37.78 -6.80 5.49
C ALA A 4 -36.92 -6.37 4.30
N GLU A 5 -37.47 -6.44 3.09
CA GLU A 5 -36.87 -5.92 1.86
C GLU A 5 -36.53 -4.42 2.00
N MET A 6 -37.45 -3.62 2.55
CA MET A 6 -37.22 -2.20 2.78
C MET A 6 -36.04 -1.94 3.71
N ARG A 7 -35.88 -2.73 4.78
CA ARG A 7 -34.76 -2.59 5.74
C ARG A 7 -33.41 -2.91 5.11
N GLU A 8 -33.34 -3.83 4.16
CA GLU A 8 -32.10 -4.16 3.45
C GLU A 8 -31.63 -3.02 2.54
N ILE A 9 -32.58 -2.35 1.86
CA ILE A 9 -32.26 -1.26 0.93
C ILE A 9 -32.16 0.12 1.62
N LEU A 10 -32.68 0.24 2.84
CA LEU A 10 -32.77 1.49 3.61
C LEU A 10 -31.42 2.24 3.73
N PRO A 11 -30.29 1.58 4.03
CA PRO A 11 -29.00 2.25 4.13
C PRO A 11 -28.54 2.87 2.80
N ALA A 12 -28.81 2.21 1.68
CA ALA A 12 -28.50 2.72 0.36
C ALA A 12 -29.45 3.86 -0.03
N TYR A 13 -30.74 3.70 0.27
CA TYR A 13 -31.76 4.72 0.04
C TYR A 13 -31.49 6.02 0.82
N ALA A 14 -31.01 5.92 2.08
CA ALA A 14 -30.64 7.08 2.88
C ALA A 14 -29.50 7.93 2.28
N ARG A 15 -28.67 7.33 1.41
CA ARG A 15 -27.62 8.05 0.66
C ARG A 15 -28.10 8.58 -0.67
N ASP A 16 -29.06 7.91 -1.29
CA ASP A 16 -29.57 8.22 -2.62
C ASP A 16 -31.07 7.91 -2.72
N ALA A 17 -31.88 8.89 -2.29
CA ALA A 17 -33.34 8.79 -2.19
C ALA A 17 -34.06 8.73 -3.55
N GLU A 18 -33.32 8.89 -4.65
CA GLU A 18 -33.83 8.85 -6.04
C GLU A 18 -33.98 7.42 -6.58
N ARG A 19 -33.29 6.44 -5.99
CA ARG A 19 -33.13 5.12 -6.61
C ARG A 19 -34.37 4.22 -6.64
N SER A 20 -35.43 4.50 -5.87
CA SER A 20 -36.58 3.58 -5.81
C SER A 20 -37.92 4.26 -5.53
N LEU A 21 -38.82 4.19 -6.52
CA LEU A 21 -40.23 4.57 -6.39
C LEU A 21 -40.99 3.64 -5.44
N GLU A 22 -40.61 2.36 -5.37
CA GLU A 22 -41.23 1.42 -4.44
C GLU A 22 -40.90 1.74 -2.99
N ALA A 23 -39.66 2.14 -2.71
CA ALA A 23 -39.23 2.62 -1.40
C ALA A 23 -40.01 3.86 -0.97
N ARG A 24 -40.16 4.84 -1.86
CA ARG A 24 -40.98 6.04 -1.61
C ARG A 24 -42.43 5.68 -1.25
N ARG A 25 -43.06 4.78 -2.00
CA ARG A 25 -44.44 4.32 -1.74
C ARG A 25 -44.58 3.53 -0.44
N HIS A 26 -43.56 2.74 -0.07
CA HIS A 26 -43.58 2.01 1.19
C HIS A 26 -43.41 2.98 2.37
N LEU A 27 -42.44 3.89 2.30
CA LEU A 27 -42.18 4.89 3.33
C LEU A 27 -43.37 5.82 3.57
N SER A 28 -44.15 6.15 2.54
CA SER A 28 -45.36 6.97 2.74
C SER A 28 -46.47 6.27 3.55
N ARG A 29 -46.38 4.95 3.71
CA ARG A 29 -47.41 4.14 4.39
C ARG A 29 -46.92 3.49 5.69
N CYS A 30 -45.63 3.20 5.82
CA CYS A 30 -45.06 2.52 6.99
C CYS A 30 -44.35 3.52 7.91
N GLU A 31 -44.84 3.68 9.14
CA GLU A 31 -44.23 4.53 10.18
C GLU A 31 -42.91 3.94 10.69
N ASP A 32 -42.83 2.63 10.90
CA ASP A 32 -41.63 1.97 11.43
C ASP A 32 -40.41 2.15 10.51
N CYS A 33 -40.60 1.94 9.20
CA CYS A 33 -39.53 2.15 8.22
C CYS A 33 -39.13 3.63 8.12
N ARG A 34 -40.06 4.57 8.34
CA ARG A 34 -39.72 6.00 8.44
C ARG A 34 -38.92 6.33 9.69
N ALA A 35 -39.26 5.72 10.83
CA ALA A 35 -38.49 5.89 12.06
C ALA A 35 -37.06 5.38 11.90
N GLU A 36 -36.87 4.20 11.29
CA GLU A 36 -35.53 3.68 10.97
C GLU A 36 -34.78 4.59 9.98
N LEU A 37 -35.46 5.12 8.96
CA LEU A 37 -34.85 6.06 8.01
C LEU A 37 -34.27 7.28 8.73
N ARG A 38 -35.05 7.90 9.63
CA ARG A 38 -34.59 9.05 10.41
C ARG A 38 -33.36 8.73 11.27
N ARG A 39 -33.25 7.50 11.79
CA ARG A 39 -32.05 7.07 12.53
C ARG A 39 -30.82 7.00 11.62
N TYR A 40 -30.97 6.46 10.41
CA TYR A 40 -29.89 6.46 9.44
C TYR A 40 -29.48 7.87 9.02
N GLU A 41 -30.44 8.75 8.74
CA GLU A 41 -30.20 10.15 8.39
C GLU A 41 -29.46 10.89 9.51
N THR A 42 -29.87 10.68 10.78
CA THR A 42 -29.20 11.27 11.95
C THR A 42 -27.75 10.78 12.06
N MET A 43 -27.52 9.48 11.92
CA MET A 43 -26.17 8.90 11.97
C MET A 43 -25.28 9.42 10.83
N LEU A 44 -25.81 9.49 9.61
CA LEU A 44 -25.09 10.03 8.45
C LEU A 44 -24.80 11.53 8.62
N GLY A 45 -25.72 12.28 9.20
CA GLY A 45 -25.54 13.68 9.59
C GLY A 45 -24.36 13.85 10.54
N GLY A 46 -24.32 13.09 11.64
CA GLY A 46 -23.21 13.13 12.58
C GLY A 46 -21.85 12.74 11.97
N LEU A 47 -21.82 11.73 11.10
CA LEU A 47 -20.62 11.37 10.34
C LEU A 47 -20.16 12.49 9.39
N SER A 48 -21.11 13.19 8.76
CA SER A 48 -20.81 14.32 7.87
C SER A 48 -20.26 15.52 8.64
N GLU A 49 -20.78 15.76 9.84
CA GLU A 49 -20.32 16.84 10.71
C GLU A 49 -18.91 16.57 11.24
N MET A 50 -18.64 15.35 11.72
CA MET A 50 -17.28 14.95 12.11
C MET A 50 -16.30 15.07 10.93
N ARG A 51 -16.73 14.66 9.73
CA ARG A 51 -15.92 14.84 8.52
C ARG A 51 -15.63 16.33 8.28
N ALA A 52 -16.63 17.21 8.39
CA ALA A 52 -16.45 18.64 8.22
C ALA A 52 -15.48 19.23 9.25
N GLN A 53 -15.52 18.77 10.50
CA GLN A 53 -14.57 19.20 11.54
C GLN A 53 -13.14 18.74 11.26
N THR A 54 -12.96 17.54 10.69
CA THR A 54 -11.63 17.04 10.28
C THR A 54 -11.16 17.60 8.93
N ALA A 55 -12.08 18.02 8.07
CA ALA A 55 -11.81 18.68 6.81
C ALA A 55 -11.53 20.16 7.11
N GLY A 56 -10.40 20.42 7.75
CA GLY A 56 -9.85 21.76 7.84
C GLY A 56 -9.69 22.37 6.44
N GLU A 57 -9.51 23.69 6.40
CA GLU A 57 -9.30 24.43 5.16
C GLU A 57 -8.16 23.79 4.35
N VAL A 58 -8.46 23.34 3.13
CA VAL A 58 -7.48 22.66 2.27
C VAL A 58 -6.33 23.64 2.05
N PRO A 59 -5.08 23.33 2.48
CA PRO A 59 -3.97 24.26 2.37
C PRO A 59 -3.81 24.72 0.92
N ALA A 60 -3.72 26.03 0.72
CA ALA A 60 -3.43 26.57 -0.60
C ALA A 60 -2.11 25.94 -1.11
N GLY A 61 -2.16 25.36 -2.31
CA GLY A 61 -1.03 24.63 -2.89
C GLY A 61 -0.97 23.13 -2.59
N LEU A 62 -1.87 22.55 -1.78
CA LEU A 62 -1.91 21.10 -1.53
C LEU A 62 -2.03 20.29 -2.84
N LEU A 63 -2.86 20.77 -3.78
CA LEU A 63 -2.98 20.14 -5.10
C LEU A 63 -1.66 20.20 -5.89
N ALA A 64 -0.94 21.31 -5.83
CA ALA A 64 0.37 21.42 -6.48
C ALA A 64 1.38 20.47 -5.84
N SER A 65 1.41 20.38 -4.50
CA SER A 65 2.27 19.43 -3.80
C SER A 65 1.89 17.97 -4.07
N LEU A 66 0.60 17.65 -4.23
CA LEU A 66 0.16 16.30 -4.61
C LEU A 66 0.56 15.92 -6.04
N VAL A 67 0.59 16.88 -6.96
CA VAL A 67 1.07 16.69 -8.34
C VAL A 67 2.60 16.56 -8.38
N GLU A 68 3.31 17.24 -7.48
CA GLU A 68 4.76 17.15 -7.36
C GLU A 68 5.24 15.85 -6.69
N ILE A 69 4.40 15.18 -5.88
CA ILE A 69 4.74 13.86 -5.34
C ILE A 69 4.86 12.88 -6.51
N PRO A 70 6.08 12.38 -6.81
CA PRO A 70 6.28 11.46 -7.90
C PRO A 70 5.46 10.19 -7.62
N ASN A 71 4.65 9.78 -8.59
CA ASN A 71 3.99 8.48 -8.50
C ASN A 71 5.07 7.41 -8.23
N ARG A 72 4.84 6.51 -7.27
CA ARG A 72 5.84 5.49 -6.90
C ARG A 72 6.24 4.64 -8.11
N GLU A 73 5.33 4.46 -9.04
CA GLU A 73 5.57 3.78 -10.32
C GLU A 73 6.59 4.53 -11.19
N THR A 74 6.46 5.85 -11.33
CA THR A 74 7.43 6.66 -12.11
C THR A 74 8.80 6.70 -11.43
N THR A 75 8.84 6.69 -10.10
CA THR A 75 10.09 6.62 -9.33
C THR A 75 10.82 5.29 -9.61
N ILE A 76 10.10 4.17 -9.56
CA ILE A 76 10.67 2.85 -9.83
C ILE A 76 11.18 2.76 -11.27
N ASP A 77 10.45 3.31 -12.24
CA ASP A 77 10.86 3.26 -13.65
C ASP A 77 12.04 4.17 -13.95
N VAL A 78 12.12 5.35 -13.34
CA VAL A 78 13.31 6.21 -13.40
C VAL A 78 14.51 5.53 -12.77
N MET A 79 14.34 4.88 -11.61
CA MET A 79 15.41 4.11 -10.96
C MET A 79 15.86 2.93 -11.83
N LYS A 80 14.93 2.15 -12.41
CA LYS A 80 15.24 1.05 -13.33
C LYS A 80 15.98 1.55 -14.57
N ALA A 81 15.53 2.66 -15.16
CA ALA A 81 16.17 3.28 -16.31
C ALA A 81 17.60 3.76 -15.98
N HIS A 82 17.80 4.35 -14.79
CA HIS A 82 19.11 4.76 -14.32
C HIS A 82 20.05 3.56 -14.08
N LEU A 83 19.55 2.48 -13.45
CA LEU A 83 20.29 1.24 -13.24
C LEU A 83 20.67 0.57 -14.57
N ALA A 84 19.75 0.51 -15.53
CA ALA A 84 20.00 -0.05 -16.85
C ALA A 84 21.06 0.75 -17.63
N ARG A 85 21.00 2.09 -17.55
CA ARG A 85 21.97 3.00 -18.20
C ARG A 85 23.36 2.89 -17.57
N ASN A 86 23.43 2.75 -16.25
CA ASN A 86 24.68 2.66 -15.50
C ASN A 86 25.10 1.22 -15.17
N ARG A 87 24.53 0.22 -15.86
CA ARG A 87 24.75 -1.20 -15.55
C ARG A 87 26.22 -1.60 -15.47
N LYS A 88 27.09 -0.98 -16.28
CA LYS A 88 28.53 -1.26 -16.33
C LYS A 88 29.27 -0.76 -15.09
N VAL A 89 28.83 0.38 -14.55
CA VAL A 89 29.40 0.98 -13.33
C VAL A 89 29.03 0.13 -12.11
N TYR A 90 27.76 -0.28 -12.02
CA TYR A 90 27.28 -1.14 -10.93
C TYR A 90 27.81 -2.59 -11.04
N ALA A 91 27.92 -3.15 -12.25
CA ALA A 91 28.56 -4.46 -12.47
C ALA A 91 30.06 -4.44 -12.14
N GLY A 92 30.75 -3.34 -12.45
CA GLY A 92 32.15 -3.13 -12.07
C GLY A 92 32.34 -3.01 -10.55
N ALA A 93 31.40 -2.37 -9.84
CA ALA A 93 31.41 -2.32 -8.38
C ALA A 93 31.13 -3.69 -7.72
N ALA A 94 30.23 -4.50 -8.30
CA ALA A 94 30.00 -5.87 -7.83
C ALA A 94 31.23 -6.78 -8.05
N ALA A 95 31.90 -6.65 -9.21
CA ALA A 95 33.16 -7.35 -9.47
C ALA A 95 34.31 -6.87 -8.55
N ALA A 96 34.36 -5.58 -8.22
CA ALA A 96 35.32 -5.04 -7.26
C ALA A 96 35.07 -5.56 -5.83
N LEU A 97 33.81 -5.69 -5.40
CA LEU A 97 33.47 -6.29 -4.09
C LEU A 97 33.82 -7.79 -4.02
N VAL A 98 33.65 -8.55 -5.11
CA VAL A 98 34.14 -9.94 -5.20
C VAL A 98 35.68 -10.00 -5.25
N GLY A 99 36.35 -8.99 -5.82
CA GLY A 99 37.80 -8.88 -5.87
C GLY A 99 38.48 -8.67 -4.52
N VAL A 100 37.84 -7.96 -3.58
CA VAL A 100 38.38 -7.79 -2.21
C VAL A 100 38.15 -9.04 -1.35
N ALA A 101 37.08 -9.81 -1.60
CA ALA A 101 36.87 -11.11 -0.95
C ALA A 101 37.76 -12.24 -1.53
N GLY A 102 38.17 -12.14 -2.80
CA GLY A 102 39.02 -13.13 -3.47
C GLY A 102 40.50 -13.08 -3.07
N ALA A 103 41.02 -11.93 -2.63
CA ALA A 103 42.42 -11.82 -2.21
C ALA A 103 42.71 -12.41 -0.81
N ALA A 104 41.68 -12.53 0.05
CA ALA A 104 41.85 -13.10 1.40
C ALA A 104 41.81 -14.64 1.43
N VAL A 105 41.19 -15.29 0.44
CA VAL A 105 41.01 -16.76 0.46
C VAL A 105 42.17 -17.51 -0.20
N GLY A 106 42.91 -16.88 -1.12
CA GLY A 106 44.06 -17.50 -1.79
C GLY A 106 45.30 -17.70 -0.89
N ALA A 107 45.52 -16.82 0.09
CA ALA A 107 46.70 -16.87 0.95
C ALA A 107 46.64 -17.94 2.06
N VAL A 108 45.43 -18.35 2.48
CA VAL A 108 45.25 -19.33 3.56
C VAL A 108 45.36 -20.77 3.05
N ALA A 109 44.94 -21.04 1.82
CA ALA A 109 44.96 -22.39 1.24
C ALA A 109 46.38 -22.89 0.88
N LEU A 110 47.35 -21.98 0.68
CA LEU A 110 48.74 -22.35 0.35
C LEU A 110 49.62 -22.66 1.57
N ARG A 111 49.20 -22.29 2.79
CA ARG A 111 50.00 -22.51 4.01
C ARG A 111 49.74 -23.83 4.73
N SER A 112 48.60 -24.49 4.47
CA SER A 112 48.26 -25.78 5.11
C SER A 112 48.87 -27.00 4.43
N ARG A 113 49.47 -26.86 3.23
CA ARG A 113 50.04 -27.98 2.47
C ARG A 113 51.50 -28.31 2.82
N GLY A 114 52.09 -27.64 3.81
CA GLY A 114 53.51 -27.75 4.18
C GLY A 114 53.84 -28.37 5.55
N ARG A 115 52.87 -28.77 6.39
CA ARG A 115 53.14 -29.38 7.71
C ARG A 115 52.36 -30.69 7.89
N GLY A 116 52.87 -31.74 7.28
CA GLY A 116 52.33 -33.10 7.43
C GLY A 116 53.31 -34.17 6.96
N LYS A 117 54.60 -34.01 7.27
CA LYS A 117 55.62 -35.03 7.03
C LYS A 117 56.43 -35.24 8.30
N SER A 118 55.93 -36.10 9.18
CA SER A 118 56.74 -36.76 10.20
C SER A 118 56.01 -37.96 10.78
N ARG A 119 56.74 -39.07 10.87
CA ARG A 119 56.42 -40.34 11.53
C ARG A 119 55.72 -41.37 10.65
N TRP A 120 56.50 -42.03 9.78
CA TRP A 120 56.61 -43.49 9.67
C TRP A 120 57.97 -43.84 9.02
N ALA A 121 58.91 -44.28 9.85
CA ALA A 121 60.20 -44.94 9.54
C ALA A 121 60.75 -45.33 10.94
N ILE A 122 61.19 -46.52 11.32
CA ILE A 122 61.72 -47.76 10.72
C ILE A 122 61.41 -48.88 11.76
N ALA A 123 60.96 -50.07 11.36
CA ALA A 123 61.74 -51.33 11.34
C ALA A 123 62.61 -51.60 12.59
#